data_AF-A0A1M6VMV6-F1
#
_entry.id   AF-A0A1M6VMV6-F1
#
_cell.length_a   1.000
_cell.length_b   1.000
_cell.length_c   1.000
_cell.angle_alpha   90.00
_cell.angle_beta   90.00
_cell.angle_gamma   90.00
#
_symmetry.space_group_name_H-M   'P 1'
#
loop_
_entity.id
_entity.type
_entity.pdbx_description
1 polymer ?
#
loop_
_entity_poly.entity_id
_entity_poly.type
_entity_poly.pdbx_seq_one_letter_code
_entity_poly.pdbx_strand_id
1 'polypeptide(L)' 'MTLEEKVKELYNELKPKCQAEGLNLNWEIHKALRRFRKEHPDLDDQWAREAEGL' A
#
# COMPACT_ATOMS: atom_id res chain seq x y z
N MET A 1 11.43 4.58 1.01
CA MET A 1 10.63 3.77 1.95
C MET A 1 10.49 2.38 1.36
N THR A 2 10.34 1.36 2.20
CA THR A 2 10.08 0.00 1.73
C THR A 2 8.59 -0.20 1.43
N LEU A 3 8.26 -1.24 0.67
CA LEU A 3 6.87 -1.64 0.44
C LEU A 3 6.16 -1.96 1.76
N GLU A 4 6.85 -2.60 2.70
CA GLU A 4 6.31 -2.95 4.01
C GLU A 4 5.95 -1.71 4.84
N GLU A 5 6.82 -0.69 4.86
CA GLU A 5 6.55 0.59 5.52
C GLU A 5 5.30 1.25 4.95
N LYS A 6 5.16 1.29 3.62
CA LYS A 6 3.98 1.90 2.99
C LYS A 6 2.69 1.14 3.30
N VAL A 7 2.73 -0.20 3.31
CA VAL A 7 1.57 -1.01 3.66
C VAL A 7 1.15 -0.80 5.12
N LYS A 8 2.12 -0.67 6.05
CA LYS A 8 1.84 -0.35 7.47
C LYS A 8 1.22 1.03 7.64
N GLU A 9 1.71 2.03 6.92
CA GLU A 9 1.12 3.38 6.89
C GLU A 9 -0.35 3.33 6.45
N LEU A 10 -0.60 2.73 5.28
CA LEU A 10 -1.97 2.59 4.73
C LEU A 10 -2.89 1.79 5.66
N TYR A 11 -2.37 0.75 6.34
CA TYR A 11 -3.14 -0.02 7.31
C TYR A 11 -3.63 0.87 8.46
N ASN A 12 -2.73 1.67 9.06
CA ASN A 12 -3.07 2.53 10.18
C ASN A 12 -4.06 3.64 9.79
N GLU A 13 -3.91 4.20 8.59
CA GLU A 13 -4.82 5.22 8.06
C GLU A 13 -6.22 4.67 7.75
N LEU A 14 -6.28 3.52 7.08
CA LEU A 14 -7.54 2.99 6.54
C LEU A 14 -8.32 2.14 7.54
N LYS A 15 -7.65 1.52 8.52
CA LYS A 15 -8.30 0.66 9.53
C LYS A 15 -9.51 1.31 10.22
N PRO A 16 -9.41 2.52 10.82
CA PRO A 16 -10.55 3.12 11.51
C PRO A 16 -11.72 3.40 10.56
N LYS A 17 -11.42 3.87 9.34
CA LYS A 17 -12.43 4.14 8.31
C LYS A 17 -13.13 2.85 7.87
N CYS A 18 -12.38 1.80 7.58
CA CYS A 18 -12.93 0.52 7.15
C CYS A 18 -13.79 -0.12 8.23
N GLN A 19 -13.40 0.01 9.51
CA GLN A 19 -14.20 -0.47 10.64
C GLN A 19 -15.52 0.29 10.80
N ALA A 20 -15.50 1.61 10.62
CA ALA A 20 -16.71 2.43 10.71
C ALA A 20 -17.69 2.18 9.55
N GLU A 21 -17.17 1.96 8.35
CA GLU A 21 -17.97 1.81 7.11
C GLU A 21 -18.26 0.35 6.73
N GLY A 22 -17.72 -0.63 7.47
CA GLY A 22 -17.87 -2.06 7.16
C GLY A 22 -17.14 -2.49 5.87
N LEU A 23 -16.06 -1.80 5.50
CA LEU A 23 -15.29 -2.07 4.29
C LEU A 23 -14.21 -3.13 4.51
N ASN A 24 -13.82 -3.80 3.43
CA ASN A 24 -12.70 -4.74 3.45
C ASN A 24 -11.37 -3.97 3.46
N LEU A 25 -10.69 -3.95 4.61
CA LEU A 25 -9.44 -3.22 4.79
C LEU A 25 -8.35 -3.62 3.80
N ASN A 26 -8.17 -4.91 3.53
CA ASN A 26 -7.14 -5.38 2.59
C ASN A 26 -7.41 -4.85 1.18
N TRP A 27 -8.68 -4.85 0.75
CA TRP A 27 -9.08 -4.29 -0.54
C TRP A 27 -8.82 -2.79 -0.62
N GLU A 28 -9.15 -2.03 0.43
CA GLU A 28 -8.86 -0.59 0.48
C GLU A 28 -7.35 -0.30 0.43
N ILE A 29 -6.53 -1.07 1.17
CA ILE A 29 -5.07 -0.97 1.11
C ILE A 29 -4.56 -1.26 -0.31
N HIS A 30 -5.04 -2.34 -0.96
CA HIS A 30 -4.65 -2.66 -2.33
C HIS A 30 -5.00 -1.53 -3.31
N LYS A 31 -6.19 -0.94 -3.20
CA LYS A 31 -6.60 0.20 -4.03
C LYS A 31 -5.72 1.43 -3.81
N ALA A 32 -5.45 1.78 -2.55
CA ALA A 32 -4.61 2.91 -2.20
C ALA A 32 -3.17 2.72 -2.68
N LEU A 33 -2.59 1.53 -2.44
CA LEU A 33 -1.26 1.17 -2.89
C LEU A 33 -1.14 1.21 -4.42
N ARG A 34 -2.15 0.74 -5.15
CA ARG A 34 -2.17 0.80 -6.62
C ARG A 34 -2.19 2.25 -7.14
N ARG A 35 -2.89 3.16 -6.46
CA ARG A 35 -2.89 4.59 -6.82
C ARG A 35 -1.52 5.21 -6.56
N PHE A 36 -0.96 4.94 -5.37
CA PHE A 36 0.36 5.42 -4.99
C PHE A 36 1.45 5.00 -5.99
N ARG A 37 1.48 3.73 -6.41
CA ARG A 37 2.43 3.23 -7.42
C ARG A 37 2.33 3.95 -8.77
N LYS A 38 1.12 4.34 -9.17
CA LYS A 38 0.92 5.12 -10.41
C LYS A 38 1.45 6.55 -10.31
N GLU A 39 1.40 7.13 -9.12
CA GLU A 39 1.88 8.48 -8.83
C GLU A 39 3.40 8.50 -8.57
N HIS A 40 3.96 7.36 -8.16
CA HIS A 40 5.37 7.17 -7.81
C HIS A 40 5.97 5.95 -8.54
N PRO A 41 6.15 6.03 -9.88
CA PRO A 41 6.68 4.92 -10.67
C PRO A 41 8.12 4.54 -10.30
N ASP A 42 8.90 5.50 -9.79
CA ASP A 42 10.26 5.29 -9.28
C ASP A 42 10.30 4.35 -8.07
N LEU A 43 9.33 4.50 -7.15
CA LEU A 43 9.19 3.61 -6.00
C LEU A 43 8.64 2.25 -6.41
N ASP A 44 7.76 2.17 -7.41
CA ASP A 44 7.26 0.89 -7.94
C ASP A 44 8.41 0.07 -8.56
N ASP A 45 9.28 0.71 -9.34
CA ASP A 45 10.49 0.09 -9.90
C ASP A 45 11.47 -0.34 -8.78
N GLN A 46 11.66 0.49 -7.76
CA GLN A 46 12.50 0.14 -6.60
C GLN A 46 11.95 -1.12 -5.91
N TRP A 47 10.66 -1.15 -5.59
CA TRP A 47 10.04 -2.28 -4.90
C TRP A 47 10.02 -3.55 -5.75
N ALA A 48 9.89 -3.43 -7.07
CA ALA A 48 10.00 -4.57 -7.98
C ALA A 48 11.40 -5.21 -7.91
N ARG A 49 12.46 -4.37 -7.91
CA ARG A 49 13.85 -4.86 -7.75
C ARG A 49 14.11 -5.47 -6.38
N GLU A 50 13.57 -4.87 -5.31
CA GLU A 50 13.64 -5.44 -3.95
C GLU A 50 12.99 -6.83 -3.87
N ALA A 51 11.92 -7.08 -4.65
CA ALA A 51 11.24 -8.37 -4.70
C ALA A 51 11.96 -9.42 -5.55
N GLU A 52 12.69 -8.99 -6.59
CA GLU A 52 13.50 -9.87 -7.44
C GLU A 52 14.86 -10.22 -6.81
N GLY A 53 15.41 -9.33 -5.99
CA GLY A 53 16.72 -9.45 -5.34
C GLY A 53 16.72 -10.30 -4.06
N LEU A 54 15.99 -11.41 -4.04
CA LEU A 54 15.98 -12.43 -2.97
C LEU A 54 17.35 -12.61 -2.29
#